data_AF-A0A2D8RML0-F1
#
_entry.id   AF-A0A2D8RML0-F1
#
_cell.length_a   1.000
_cell.length_b   1.000
_cell.length_c   1.000
_cell.angle_alpha   90.00
_cell.angle_beta   90.00
_cell.angle_gamma   90.00
#
_symmetry.space_group_name_H-M   'P 1'
#
loop_
_entity.id
_entity.type
_entity.pdbx_description
1 polymer ?
#
loop_
_entity_poly.entity_id
_entity_poly.type
_entity_poly.pdbx_seq_one_letter_code
_entity_poly.pdbx_strand_id
1 'polypeptide(L)' 'MLYGSSMKDGNGHKKENLPIVLASRVGGSLKPLGHVICDEHTPLPNLHLTLLQKYGVETNSFNNASTGTIGELI' A
#
# COMPACT_ATOMS: atom_id res chain seq x y z
N MET A 1 -0.75 -9.72 -6.82
CA MET A 1 -2.10 -9.60 -6.25
C MET A 1 -2.03 -8.79 -4.96
N LEU A 2 -2.98 -7.88 -4.76
CA LEU A 2 -3.21 -7.16 -3.50
C LEU A 2 -4.52 -7.70 -2.92
N TYR A 3 -4.50 -8.16 -1.68
CA TYR A 3 -5.67 -8.74 -1.02
C TYR A 3 -5.77 -8.19 0.41
N GLY A 4 -6.98 -7.92 0.88
CA GLY A 4 -7.20 -7.39 2.21
C GLY A 4 -8.52 -6.66 2.35
N SER A 5 -8.65 -5.95 3.46
CA SER A 5 -9.84 -5.16 3.80
C SER A 5 -9.48 -3.68 3.96
N SER A 6 -10.41 -2.80 3.56
CA SER A 6 -10.33 -1.36 3.85
C SER A 6 -10.70 -1.02 5.29
N MET A 7 -11.03 -2.04 6.11
CA MET A 7 -11.41 -1.91 7.51
C MET A 7 -10.70 -2.99 8.34
N LYS A 8 -10.04 -2.56 9.41
CA LYS A 8 -9.47 -3.46 10.42
C LYS A 8 -10.56 -4.08 11.29
N ASP A 9 -11.54 -3.27 11.69
CA ASP A 9 -12.67 -3.67 12.53
C ASP A 9 -13.96 -3.14 11.89
N GLY A 10 -14.81 -4.08 11.47
CA GLY A 10 -16.10 -3.79 10.85
C GLY A 10 -17.09 -3.14 11.82
N ASN A 11 -17.08 -3.54 13.10
CA ASN A 11 -18.03 -3.03 14.10
C ASN A 11 -17.70 -1.59 14.48
N GLY A 12 -16.42 -1.30 14.73
CA GLY A 12 -15.94 0.04 15.06
C GLY A 12 -15.70 0.95 13.84
N HIS A 13 -15.93 0.46 12.62
CA HIS A 13 -15.59 1.15 11.38
C HIS A 13 -14.16 1.70 11.28
N LYS A 14 -13.19 0.99 11.87
CA LYS A 14 -11.80 1.45 11.96
C LYS A 14 -11.05 1.21 10.66
N LYS A 15 -10.52 2.28 10.08
CA LYS A 15 -9.79 2.27 8.78
C LYS A 15 -8.28 2.43 8.93
N GLU A 16 -7.74 2.14 10.11
CA GLU A 16 -6.32 2.23 10.45
C GLU A 16 -5.74 0.83 10.67
N ASN A 17 -4.43 0.68 10.46
CA ASN A 17 -3.70 -0.58 10.63
C ASN A 17 -4.42 -1.74 9.91
N LEU A 18 -4.61 -1.53 8.61
CA LEU A 18 -5.45 -2.37 7.77
C LEU A 18 -4.81 -3.74 7.52
N PRO A 19 -5.61 -4.83 7.49
CA PRO A 19 -5.12 -6.16 7.17
C PRO A 19 -4.91 -6.27 5.65
N ILE A 20 -3.69 -6.01 5.20
CA ILE A 20 -3.30 -6.02 3.79
C ILE A 20 -2.21 -7.06 3.53
N VAL A 21 -2.42 -7.88 2.51
CA VAL A 21 -1.45 -8.86 1.99
C VAL A 21 -1.11 -8.49 0.56
N LEU A 22 0.18 -8.30 0.28
CA LEU A 22 0.70 -8.06 -1.05
C LEU A 22 1.49 -9.27 -1.52
N ALA A 23 0.91 -10.02 -2.46
CA ALA A 23 1.57 -11.12 -3.15
C ALA A 23 1.95 -10.68 -4.56
N SER A 24 2.93 -9.80 -4.69
CA SER A 24 3.51 -9.40 -5.98
C SER A 24 4.99 -9.09 -5.83
N ARG A 25 5.76 -9.37 -6.88
CA ARG A 25 7.15 -8.94 -7.00
C ARG A 25 7.36 -7.91 -8.10
N VAL A 26 6.32 -7.59 -8.89
CA VAL A 26 6.35 -6.65 -10.02
C VAL A 26 7.64 -6.77 -10.85
N GLY A 27 7.84 -7.96 -11.45
CA GLY A 27 9.04 -8.23 -12.26
C GLY A 27 10.38 -8.23 -11.49
N GLY A 28 10.35 -8.26 -10.15
CA GLY A 28 11.52 -8.15 -9.27
C GLY A 28 11.76 -6.76 -8.69
N SER A 29 10.95 -5.75 -9.07
CA SER A 29 11.12 -4.36 -8.62
C SER A 29 10.59 -4.07 -7.21
N LEU A 30 9.83 -5.01 -6.61
CA LEU A 30 9.45 -4.94 -5.20
C LEU A 30 10.35 -5.82 -4.36
N LYS A 31 10.81 -5.27 -3.24
CA LYS A 31 11.60 -6.01 -2.25
C LYS A 31 10.73 -7.11 -1.62
N PRO A 32 11.18 -8.39 -1.61
CA PRO A 32 10.48 -9.43 -0.89
C PRO A 32 10.61 -9.18 0.61
N LEU A 33 9.48 -8.92 1.27
CA LEU A 33 9.40 -8.61 2.69
C LEU A 33 8.34 -9.48 3.36
N GLY A 34 8.54 -9.72 4.65
CA GLY A 34 7.54 -10.35 5.51
C GLY A 34 6.51 -9.32 5.97
N HIS A 35 6.32 -9.23 7.29
CA HIS A 35 5.47 -8.22 7.88
C HIS A 35 6.16 -6.85 7.83
N VAL A 36 5.60 -5.92 7.06
CA VAL A 36 6.06 -4.53 6.95
C VAL A 36 5.15 -3.64 7.78
N ILE A 37 5.73 -2.86 8.67
CA ILE A 37 5.03 -1.86 9.48
C ILE A 37 5.40 -0.51 8.89
N CYS A 38 4.39 0.25 8.45
CA CYS A 38 4.56 1.64 8.03
C CYS A 38 4.38 2.56 9.25
N ASP A 39 4.83 3.80 9.12
CA ASP A 39 4.58 4.84 10.13
C ASP A 39 3.08 5.00 10.42
N GLU A 40 2.75 5.38 11.65
CA GLU A 40 1.37 5.64 12.03
C GLU A 40 0.72 6.69 11.11
N HIS A 41 -0.55 6.49 10.78
CA HIS A 41 -1.31 7.33 9.84
C HIS A 41 -0.77 7.36 8.40
N THR A 42 0.08 6.41 8.01
CA THR A 42 0.45 6.24 6.59
C THR A 42 -0.81 6.02 5.74
N PRO A 43 -1.09 6.87 4.74
CA PRO A 43 -2.27 6.70 3.89
C PRO A 43 -2.18 5.43 3.04
N LEU A 44 -3.24 4.60 3.05
CA LEU A 44 -3.36 3.48 2.12
C LEU A 44 -3.16 3.87 0.63
N PRO A 45 -3.60 5.05 0.16
CA PRO A 45 -3.27 5.53 -1.19
C PRO A 45 -1.78 5.52 -1.54
N ASN A 46 -0.86 5.63 -0.58
CA ASN A 46 0.58 5.55 -0.83
C ASN A 46 0.97 4.15 -1.32
N LEU A 47 0.33 3.09 -0.82
CA LEU A 47 0.52 1.73 -1.32
C LEU A 47 0.04 1.62 -2.78
N HIS A 48 -1.12 2.18 -3.10
CA HIS A 48 -1.65 2.16 -4.46
C HIS A 48 -0.76 2.94 -5.44
N LEU A 49 -0.29 4.12 -5.04
CA LEU A 49 0.64 4.92 -5.84
C LEU A 49 1.96 4.15 -6.09
N THR A 50 2.53 3.54 -5.04
CA THR A 50 3.76 2.74 -5.14
C THR A 50 3.59 1.59 -6.13
N LEU A 51 2.47 0.86 -6.04
CA LEU A 51 2.20 -0.24 -6.96
C LEU A 51 2.04 0.26 -8.40
N LEU A 52 1.26 1.32 -8.63
CA LEU A 52 1.06 1.90 -9.97
C LEU A 52 2.39 2.27 -10.64
N GLN A 53 3.25 2.99 -9.93
CA GLN A 53 4.56 3.38 -10.44
C GLN A 53 5.46 2.17 -10.71
N LYS A 54 5.44 1.14 -9.84
CA LYS A 54 6.21 -0.10 -10.05
C LYS A 54 5.70 -0.88 -11.27
N TYR A 55 4.40 -0.81 -11.60
CA TYR A 55 3.85 -1.37 -12.83
C TYR A 55 4.05 -0.48 -14.07
N GLY A 56 4.78 0.64 -13.95
CA GLY A 56 5.12 1.52 -15.08
C GLY A 56 4.06 2.59 -15.39
N VAL A 57 3.12 2.85 -14.49
CA VAL A 57 2.15 3.93 -14.64
C VAL A 57 2.76 5.25 -14.15
N GLU A 58 2.91 6.20 -15.06
CA GLU A 58 3.42 7.55 -14.76
C GLU A 58 2.33 8.41 -14.10
N THR A 59 2.16 8.28 -12.78
CA THR A 59 1.28 9.15 -11.98
C THR A 59 1.97 9.58 -10.70
N ASN A 60 1.66 10.79 -10.25
CA ASN A 60 2.20 11.39 -9.02
C ASN A 60 1.21 11.35 -7.85
N SER A 61 -0.03 10.90 -8.09
CA SER A 61 -1.05 10.82 -7.05
C SER A 61 -2.04 9.69 -7.30
N PHE A 62 -2.62 9.16 -6.22
CA PHE A 62 -3.76 8.26 -6.26
C PHE A 62 -4.91 8.85 -5.42
N ASN A 63 -6.08 8.99 -6.05
CA ASN A 63 -7.31 9.49 -5.43
C ASN A 63 -7.16 10.85 -4.70
N ASN A 64 -6.19 11.69 -5.14
CA ASN A 64 -5.80 12.95 -4.49
C ASN A 64 -5.49 12.84 -2.98
N ALA A 65 -5.22 11.62 -2.50
CA ALA A 65 -5.09 11.30 -1.08
C ALA A 65 -3.74 10.65 -0.75
N SER A 66 -2.95 10.28 -1.76
CA SER A 66 -1.57 9.84 -1.56
C SER A 66 -0.67 11.03 -1.27
N THR A 67 0.19 10.90 -0.27
CA THR A 67 1.22 11.87 0.12
C THR A 67 2.63 11.46 -0.33
N GLY A 68 2.78 10.24 -0.86
CA GLY A 68 4.06 9.71 -1.32
C GLY A 68 4.00 8.22 -1.64
N THR A 69 5.17 7.59 -1.79
CA THR A 69 5.32 6.13 -1.94
C THR A 69 5.77 5.50 -0.64
N ILE A 70 5.61 4.18 -0.53
CA ILE A 70 6.05 3.38 0.63
C ILE A 70 7.49 2.95 0.37
N GLY A 71 8.44 3.62 1.03
CA GLY A 71 9.88 3.41 0.82
C GLY A 71 10.34 2.00 1.21
N GLU A 72 9.68 1.38 2.18
CA GLU A 72 9.98 0.02 2.63
C GLU A 72 9.85 -1.00 1.51
N LEU A 73 8.94 -0.78 0.54
CA LEU A 73 8.65 -1.71 -0.55
C LEU A 73 9.60 -1.55 -1.76
N ILE A 74 10.45 -0.52 -1.78
CA ILE A 74 11.27 -0.11 -2.92
C ILE A 74 12.69 -0.71 -2.83
#